data_AF-A0A9W8YET0-F1
#
_entry.id   AF-A0A9W8YET0-F1
#
_cell.length_a   1.000
_cell.length_b   1.000
_cell.length_c   1.000
_cell.angle_alpha   90.00
_cell.angle_beta   90.00
_cell.angle_gamma   90.00
#
_symmetry.space_group_name_H-M   'P 1'
#
loop_
_entity.id
_entity.type
_entity.pdbx_description
1 polymer ?
#
loop_
_entity_poly.entity_id
_entity_poly.type
_entity_poly.pdbx_seq_one_letter_code
_entity_poly.pdbx_strand_id
1 'polypeptide(L)'
;MASSNEIPNLKTLLGNRRGGGLRGRGRGRGGLGGSSEEREQVKDNAVKSTDQDAAGSRVSCVELGYLHDPYAKLFATQQSVRRLPLLNRGTYVRTSAIDLLVTKFLLTHPSSAKQVVSLGAGTDTRFFRLLDLYPETRLIYHEIDFPTNTGTKIAAIQKQPLLYRKLPHIPSTSTSYHSETYNIHALDLRTLVASSDDTPLPELPNLDPNMPTLFLSEMCLAYLQPSTVQSIISSLLTHYLDPATPASLVLYEPILPQDAFGRTMISNLQTRNIHLPTLTAYPELGDQRARLQGYGFEKGAMAADTNLIWRQWVSEEEKDRVAGLEFLDELEELELLLKHYCIAWGWRGGESDVFSEAWVNVVEQGGG
;
A
#
# COMPACT_ATOMS: atom_id res chain seq x y z
N MET A 1 -18.59 1.86 40.09
CA MET A 1 -18.85 0.43 39.80
C MET A 1 -19.76 0.38 38.58
N ALA A 2 -19.43 -0.15 37.42
CA ALA A 2 -18.25 -0.80 36.90
C ALA A 2 -17.96 -0.21 35.50
N SER A 3 -16.68 -0.02 35.17
CA SER A 3 -16.25 0.40 33.84
C SER A 3 -16.40 -0.76 32.85
N SER A 4 -17.18 -0.58 31.80
CA SER A 4 -17.17 -1.47 30.64
C SER A 4 -16.23 -0.90 29.58
N ASN A 5 -14.93 -1.05 29.80
CA ASN A 5 -13.90 -0.95 28.75
C ASN A 5 -13.84 -2.31 28.02
N GLU A 6 -14.93 -2.70 27.37
CA GLU A 6 -14.88 -3.85 26.47
C GLU A 6 -14.52 -3.35 25.07
N ILE A 7 -13.26 -3.63 24.70
CA ILE A 7 -12.74 -3.41 23.35
C ILE A 7 -13.53 -4.33 22.40
N PRO A 8 -14.02 -3.80 21.26
CA PRO A 8 -14.77 -4.59 20.29
C PRO A 8 -13.99 -5.83 19.85
N ASN A 9 -14.65 -6.98 19.86
CA ASN A 9 -14.04 -8.25 19.47
C ASN A 9 -13.84 -8.28 17.95
N LEU A 10 -12.67 -7.85 17.48
CA LEU A 10 -12.28 -7.82 16.07
C LEU A 10 -12.46 -9.16 15.30
N LYS A 11 -12.72 -10.29 15.98
CA LYS A 11 -13.15 -11.55 15.34
C LYS A 11 -14.49 -11.43 14.60
N THR A 12 -15.35 -10.47 14.96
CA THR A 12 -16.61 -10.23 14.24
C THR A 12 -16.45 -9.28 13.04
N LEU A 13 -15.37 -8.48 13.02
CA LEU A 13 -15.09 -7.48 11.99
C LEU A 13 -14.40 -8.06 10.75
N LEU A 14 -13.69 -9.19 10.91
CA LEU A 14 -13.06 -9.95 9.84
C LEU A 14 -13.86 -11.24 9.55
N GLY A 15 -15.04 -11.07 8.95
CA GLY A 15 -15.84 -12.11 8.29
C GLY A 15 -15.68 -13.55 8.80
N ASN A 16 -16.59 -13.99 9.67
CA ASN A 16 -16.73 -15.40 10.04
C ASN A 16 -17.00 -16.28 8.80
N ARG A 17 -15.99 -17.05 8.34
CA ARG A 17 -16.26 -18.31 7.62
C ARG A 17 -16.65 -19.37 8.65
N ARG A 18 -17.93 -19.73 8.69
CA ARG A 18 -18.44 -20.94 9.35
C ARG A 18 -17.81 -22.18 8.69
N GLY A 19 -16.68 -22.65 9.23
CA GLY A 19 -16.17 -23.99 9.00
C GLY A 19 -16.72 -24.93 10.07
N GLY A 20 -17.59 -25.86 9.68
CA GLY A 20 -18.17 -26.87 10.57
C GLY A 20 -17.10 -27.71 11.26
N GLY A 21 -17.15 -27.77 12.59
CA GLY A 21 -16.27 -28.60 13.39
C GLY A 21 -16.62 -30.08 13.24
N LEU A 22 -15.74 -30.84 12.59
CA LEU A 22 -15.66 -32.29 12.77
C LEU A 22 -14.60 -32.58 13.83
N ARG A 23 -15.06 -32.96 15.03
CA ARG A 23 -14.22 -33.47 16.12
C ARG A 23 -13.64 -34.83 15.72
N GLY A 24 -12.42 -34.84 15.18
CA GLY A 24 -11.58 -36.03 15.08
C GLY A 24 -10.59 -36.10 16.24
N ARG A 25 -10.82 -37.00 17.20
CA ARG A 25 -9.82 -37.38 18.22
C ARG A 25 -8.68 -38.12 17.52
N GLY A 26 -7.52 -37.49 17.40
CA GLY A 26 -6.28 -38.13 16.97
C GLY A 26 -5.15 -37.87 17.97
N ARG A 27 -4.83 -38.89 18.77
CA ARG A 27 -3.54 -38.97 19.49
C ARG A 27 -2.45 -39.27 18.47
N GLY A 28 -1.34 -38.54 18.47
CA GLY A 28 -0.13 -39.00 17.77
C GLY A 28 0.94 -37.96 17.50
N ARG A 29 2.06 -38.13 18.21
CA ARG A 29 3.48 -37.92 17.82
C ARG A 29 3.97 -36.50 17.47
N GLY A 30 5.07 -36.13 18.12
CA GLY A 30 5.80 -34.88 17.94
C GLY A 30 6.17 -34.61 16.48
N GLY A 31 5.82 -33.42 16.03
CA GLY A 31 6.11 -32.93 14.68
C GLY A 31 7.57 -32.51 14.57
N LEU A 32 8.27 -33.13 13.63
CA LEU A 32 9.48 -32.59 13.01
C LEU A 32 9.15 -31.18 12.51
N GLY A 33 9.83 -30.16 13.02
CA GLY A 33 9.62 -28.79 12.58
C GLY A 33 9.98 -28.65 11.10
N GLY A 34 9.05 -28.14 10.29
CA GLY A 34 9.28 -27.89 8.86
C GLY A 34 10.52 -27.01 8.62
N SER A 35 11.13 -27.19 7.43
CA SER A 35 12.36 -26.50 7.03
C SER A 35 12.19 -24.97 7.06
N SER A 36 13.29 -24.22 7.09
CA SER A 36 13.25 -22.75 7.03
C SER A 36 12.53 -22.26 5.76
N GLU A 37 12.80 -22.90 4.63
CA GLU A 37 12.19 -22.59 3.33
C GLU A 37 10.67 -22.82 3.33
N GLU A 38 10.18 -23.92 3.91
CA GLU A 38 8.74 -24.18 4.03
C GLU A 38 8.03 -23.10 4.85
N ARG A 39 8.66 -22.63 5.94
CA ARG A 39 8.11 -21.58 6.79
C ARG A 39 8.07 -20.22 6.08
N GLU A 40 9.09 -19.91 5.29
CA GLU A 40 9.12 -18.69 4.47
C GLU A 40 8.06 -18.73 3.38
N GLN A 41 7.89 -19.86 2.69
CA GLN A 41 6.85 -20.02 1.69
C GLN A 41 5.44 -19.85 2.28
N VAL A 42 5.20 -20.35 3.51
CA VAL A 42 3.91 -20.15 4.22
C VAL A 42 3.67 -18.68 4.52
N LYS A 43 4.70 -17.94 4.98
CA LYS A 43 4.60 -16.50 5.22
C LYS A 43 4.34 -15.73 3.92
N ASP A 44 5.08 -16.05 2.86
CA ASP A 44 4.92 -15.41 1.55
C ASP A 44 3.52 -15.64 0.98
N ASN A 45 2.98 -16.85 1.10
CA ASN A 45 1.61 -17.16 0.66
C ASN A 45 0.57 -16.36 1.45
N ALA A 46 0.78 -16.20 2.77
CA ALA A 46 -0.08 -15.34 3.59
C ALA A 46 -0.02 -13.88 3.14
N VAL A 47 1.18 -13.35 2.89
CA VAL A 47 1.40 -11.98 2.38
C VAL A 47 0.73 -11.79 1.01
N LYS A 48 0.98 -12.67 0.05
CA LYS A 48 0.36 -12.63 -1.29
C LYS A 48 -1.17 -12.60 -1.22
N SER A 49 -1.76 -13.35 -0.28
CA SER A 49 -3.22 -13.40 -0.11
C SER A 49 -3.85 -12.10 0.40
N THR A 50 -3.07 -11.18 0.98
CA THR A 50 -3.59 -9.90 1.50
C THR A 50 -4.04 -8.94 0.40
N ASP A 51 -3.52 -9.10 -0.83
CA ASP A 51 -3.95 -8.33 -2.00
C ASP A 51 -5.45 -8.46 -2.24
N GLN A 52 -6.00 -9.68 -2.21
CA GLN A 52 -7.43 -9.90 -2.47
C GLN A 52 -8.32 -9.35 -1.33
N ASP A 53 -7.82 -9.24 -0.10
CA ASP A 53 -8.54 -8.54 0.98
C ASP A 53 -8.63 -7.04 0.71
N ALA A 54 -7.54 -6.44 0.23
CA ALA A 54 -7.48 -5.04 -0.17
C ALA A 54 -8.39 -4.78 -1.39
N ALA A 55 -8.33 -5.64 -2.41
CA ALA A 55 -9.21 -5.62 -3.57
C ALA A 55 -10.69 -5.66 -3.15
N GLY A 56 -11.06 -6.59 -2.27
CA GLY A 56 -12.43 -6.71 -1.77
C GLY A 56 -12.91 -5.47 -1.00
N SER A 57 -12.02 -4.84 -0.21
CA SER A 57 -12.34 -3.61 0.52
C SER A 57 -12.54 -2.42 -0.42
N ARG A 58 -11.71 -2.33 -1.47
CA ARG A 58 -11.86 -1.32 -2.51
C ARG A 58 -13.13 -1.51 -3.32
N VAL A 59 -13.46 -2.73 -3.73
CA VAL A 59 -14.72 -3.03 -4.44
C VAL A 59 -15.93 -2.68 -3.56
N SER A 60 -15.90 -3.01 -2.27
CA SER A 60 -16.95 -2.60 -1.33
C SER A 60 -17.16 -1.07 -1.32
N CYS A 61 -16.07 -0.30 -1.28
CA CYS A 61 -16.13 1.16 -1.39
C CYS A 61 -16.71 1.65 -2.72
N VAL A 62 -16.35 1.03 -3.84
CA VAL A 62 -16.90 1.38 -5.16
C VAL A 62 -18.40 1.07 -5.24
N GLU A 63 -18.82 -0.08 -4.72
CA GLU A 63 -20.23 -0.51 -4.73
C GLU A 63 -21.14 0.39 -3.90
N LEU A 64 -20.60 0.94 -2.82
CA LEU A 64 -21.30 1.83 -1.91
C LEU A 64 -21.09 3.31 -2.24
N GLY A 65 -20.38 3.62 -3.31
CA GLY A 65 -20.18 5.00 -3.78
C GLY A 65 -19.15 5.82 -3.01
N TYR A 66 -18.32 5.22 -2.15
CA TYR A 66 -17.21 5.91 -1.49
C TYR A 66 -16.15 6.34 -2.49
N LEU A 67 -15.80 5.43 -3.42
CA LEU A 67 -14.75 5.62 -4.42
C LEU A 67 -15.33 5.55 -5.83
N HIS A 68 -14.84 6.41 -6.72
CA HIS A 68 -15.06 6.27 -8.16
C HIS A 68 -13.88 5.56 -8.80
N ASP A 69 -14.05 4.27 -9.07
CA ASP A 69 -13.04 3.45 -9.73
C ASP A 69 -13.72 2.41 -10.64
N PRO A 70 -13.75 2.67 -11.97
CA PRO A 70 -14.37 1.76 -12.93
C PRO A 70 -13.58 0.45 -13.14
N TYR A 71 -12.35 0.37 -12.61
CA TYR A 71 -11.44 -0.75 -12.84
C TYR A 71 -11.38 -1.73 -11.67
N ALA A 72 -11.71 -1.31 -10.44
CA ALA A 72 -11.54 -2.13 -9.22
C ALA A 72 -12.16 -3.53 -9.34
N LYS A 73 -13.40 -3.61 -9.87
CA LYS A 73 -14.12 -4.88 -10.03
C LYS A 73 -13.50 -5.81 -11.07
N LEU A 74 -12.70 -5.29 -11.99
CA LEU A 74 -12.09 -6.07 -13.08
C LEU A 74 -10.91 -6.92 -12.59
N PHE A 75 -10.32 -6.56 -11.45
CA PHE A 75 -9.19 -7.27 -10.83
C PHE A 75 -9.56 -8.10 -9.60
N ALA A 76 -10.75 -7.87 -9.02
CA ALA A 76 -11.24 -8.68 -7.91
C ALA A 76 -11.63 -10.08 -8.39
N THR A 77 -10.85 -11.09 -7.96
CA THR A 77 -11.13 -12.50 -8.32
C THR A 77 -12.12 -13.17 -7.37
N GLN A 78 -12.30 -12.58 -6.19
CA GLN A 78 -13.22 -13.05 -5.17
C GLN A 78 -14.47 -12.18 -5.16
N GLN A 79 -15.62 -12.80 -4.85
CA GLN A 79 -16.86 -12.06 -4.64
C GLN A 79 -16.67 -11.06 -3.49
N SER A 80 -16.89 -9.78 -3.74
CA SER A 80 -16.85 -8.76 -2.70
C SER A 80 -17.92 -9.06 -1.66
N VAL A 81 -17.49 -9.19 -0.41
CA VAL A 81 -18.39 -9.10 0.74
C VAL A 81 -18.38 -7.64 1.16
N ARG A 82 -19.57 -7.02 1.22
CA ARG A 82 -19.74 -5.67 1.77
C ARG A 82 -18.99 -5.57 3.11
N ARG A 83 -18.06 -4.63 3.21
CA ARG A 83 -17.34 -4.34 4.45
C ARG A 83 -18.19 -3.45 5.35
N LEU A 84 -17.85 -3.47 6.65
CA LEU A 84 -18.50 -2.61 7.64
C LEU A 84 -18.22 -1.13 7.34
N PRO A 85 -19.12 -0.20 7.70
CA PRO A 85 -18.97 1.23 7.40
C PRO A 85 -17.63 1.81 7.84
N LEU A 86 -17.13 1.45 9.04
CA LEU A 86 -15.82 1.89 9.53
C LEU A 86 -14.65 1.45 8.63
N LEU A 87 -14.73 0.24 8.05
CA LEU A 87 -13.70 -0.30 7.14
C LEU A 87 -13.77 0.38 5.76
N ASN A 88 -14.98 0.68 5.28
CA ASN A 88 -15.16 1.45 4.04
C ASN A 88 -14.60 2.88 4.20
N ARG A 89 -14.92 3.56 5.32
CA ARG A 89 -14.38 4.89 5.63
C ARG A 89 -12.85 4.87 5.77
N GLY A 90 -12.28 3.87 6.46
CA GLY A 90 -10.83 3.69 6.51
C GLY A 90 -10.19 3.49 5.12
N THR A 91 -10.81 2.67 4.27
CA THR A 91 -10.36 2.44 2.89
C THR A 91 -10.46 3.71 2.02
N TYR A 92 -11.52 4.51 2.22
CA TYR A 92 -11.69 5.81 1.57
C TYR A 92 -10.57 6.78 1.98
N VAL A 93 -10.28 6.92 3.28
CA VAL A 93 -9.21 7.81 3.78
C VAL A 93 -7.86 7.37 3.25
N ARG A 94 -7.53 6.08 3.34
CA ARG A 94 -6.31 5.49 2.76
C ARG A 94 -6.16 5.86 1.28
N THR A 95 -7.20 5.64 0.48
CA THR A 95 -7.15 5.84 -0.97
C THR A 95 -7.03 7.33 -1.32
N SER A 96 -7.87 8.18 -0.72
CA SER A 96 -7.89 9.62 -0.99
C SER A 96 -6.60 10.32 -0.57
N ALA A 97 -5.97 9.89 0.52
CA ALA A 97 -4.69 10.45 0.97
C ALA A 97 -3.55 10.22 -0.02
N ILE A 98 -3.42 8.97 -0.50
CA ILE A 98 -2.39 8.61 -1.49
C ILE A 98 -2.70 9.29 -2.83
N ASP A 99 -3.97 9.27 -3.26
CA ASP A 99 -4.40 9.93 -4.50
C ASP A 99 -4.11 11.44 -4.47
N LEU A 100 -4.25 12.10 -3.31
CA LEU A 100 -3.91 13.52 -3.13
C LEU A 100 -2.40 13.78 -3.29
N LEU A 101 -1.55 12.97 -2.65
CA LEU A 101 -0.09 13.13 -2.77
C LEU A 101 0.40 12.88 -4.19
N VAL A 102 -0.11 11.82 -4.83
CA VAL A 102 0.19 11.49 -6.23
C VAL A 102 -0.30 12.60 -7.16
N THR A 103 -1.54 13.05 -7.01
CA THR A 103 -2.10 14.14 -7.84
C THR A 103 -1.27 15.41 -7.74
N LYS A 104 -0.90 15.83 -6.52
CA LYS A 104 -0.05 17.02 -6.32
C LYS A 104 1.30 16.88 -7.04
N PHE A 105 1.94 15.72 -6.97
CA PHE A 105 3.18 15.45 -7.68
C PHE A 105 3.02 15.54 -9.21
N LEU A 106 1.96 14.94 -9.76
CA LEU A 106 1.71 14.94 -11.20
C LEU A 106 1.41 16.33 -11.74
N LEU A 107 0.62 17.11 -11.00
CA LEU A 107 0.19 18.46 -11.41
C LEU A 107 1.28 19.54 -11.19
N THR A 108 2.29 19.26 -10.38
CA THR A 108 3.45 20.16 -10.21
C THR A 108 4.38 20.01 -11.41
N HIS A 109 4.75 21.10 -12.08
CA HIS A 109 5.50 21.08 -13.34
C HIS A 109 4.85 20.17 -14.41
N PRO A 110 3.63 20.46 -14.89
CA PRO A 110 2.82 19.55 -15.71
C PRO A 110 3.47 19.17 -17.06
N SER A 111 4.39 20.00 -17.57
CA SER A 111 5.14 19.69 -18.80
C SER A 111 6.29 18.70 -18.60
N SER A 112 6.70 18.45 -17.35
CA SER A 112 7.79 17.53 -17.00
C SER A 112 7.32 16.07 -16.98
N ALA A 113 8.20 15.15 -17.35
CA ALA A 113 7.92 13.72 -17.27
C ALA A 113 7.88 13.29 -15.80
N LYS A 114 6.99 12.36 -15.48
CA LYS A 114 6.79 11.83 -14.13
C LYS A 114 7.00 10.33 -14.13
N GLN A 115 7.66 9.83 -13.10
CA GLN A 115 7.80 8.40 -12.86
C GLN A 115 7.14 8.03 -11.53
N VAL A 116 6.35 6.96 -11.54
CA VAL A 116 5.77 6.38 -10.32
C VAL A 116 6.14 4.91 -10.26
N VAL A 117 6.61 4.44 -9.10
CA VAL A 117 6.95 3.05 -8.84
C VAL A 117 6.14 2.54 -7.65
N SER A 118 5.14 1.71 -7.91
CA SER A 118 4.32 1.07 -6.88
C SER A 118 4.94 -0.26 -6.44
N LEU A 119 5.40 -0.30 -5.19
CA LEU A 119 6.01 -1.47 -4.55
C LEU A 119 4.91 -2.32 -3.90
N GLY A 120 4.77 -3.56 -4.33
CA GLY A 120 3.67 -4.45 -3.94
C GLY A 120 2.33 -3.95 -4.45
N ALA A 121 2.25 -3.66 -5.75
CA ALA A 121 1.09 -3.03 -6.35
C ALA A 121 -0.19 -3.88 -6.30
N GLY A 122 -0.07 -5.21 -6.19
CA GLY A 122 -1.20 -6.13 -6.21
C GLY A 122 -2.18 -5.82 -7.34
N THR A 123 -3.45 -5.70 -6.98
CA THR A 123 -4.58 -5.38 -7.87
C THR A 123 -4.91 -3.90 -7.96
N ASP A 124 -3.99 -3.02 -7.54
CA ASP A 124 -4.17 -1.58 -7.64
C ASP A 124 -4.49 -1.13 -9.07
N THR A 125 -5.39 -0.16 -9.19
CA THR A 125 -5.93 0.35 -10.44
C THR A 125 -5.50 1.78 -10.71
N ARG A 126 -4.68 2.36 -9.83
CA ARG A 126 -4.29 3.77 -9.89
C ARG A 126 -3.73 4.16 -11.26
N PHE A 127 -2.89 3.33 -11.88
CA PHE A 127 -2.42 3.59 -13.25
C PHE A 127 -3.56 3.92 -14.22
N PHE A 128 -4.57 3.05 -14.31
CA PHE A 128 -5.71 3.24 -15.20
C PHE A 128 -6.54 4.48 -14.83
N ARG A 129 -6.74 4.73 -13.53
CA ARG A 129 -7.44 5.94 -13.05
C ARG A 129 -6.67 7.22 -13.40
N LEU A 130 -5.35 7.23 -13.26
CA LEU A 130 -4.51 8.37 -13.57
C LEU A 130 -4.50 8.68 -15.07
N LEU A 131 -4.50 7.66 -15.93
CA LEU A 131 -4.64 7.86 -17.38
C LEU A 131 -5.95 8.57 -17.76
N ASP A 132 -7.04 8.24 -17.07
CA ASP A 132 -8.34 8.89 -17.32
C ASP A 132 -8.40 10.31 -16.79
N LEU A 133 -7.86 10.55 -15.60
CA LEU A 133 -7.92 11.84 -14.91
C LEU A 133 -6.93 12.85 -15.49
N TYR A 134 -5.76 12.39 -15.93
CA TYR A 134 -4.65 13.23 -16.38
C TYR A 134 -4.05 12.75 -17.71
N PRO A 135 -4.84 12.68 -18.79
CA PRO A 135 -4.41 12.08 -20.07
C PRO A 135 -3.23 12.80 -20.73
N GLU A 136 -3.03 14.08 -20.42
CA GLU A 136 -1.92 14.89 -20.95
C GLU A 136 -0.60 14.73 -20.15
N THR A 137 -0.64 14.03 -19.01
CA THR A 137 0.56 13.86 -18.18
C THR A 137 1.48 12.83 -18.80
N ARG A 138 2.75 13.20 -19.02
CA ARG A 138 3.79 12.27 -19.46
C ARG A 138 4.23 11.40 -18.28
N LEU A 139 3.56 10.27 -18.09
CA LEU A 139 3.75 9.36 -16.96
C LEU A 139 4.34 8.02 -17.40
N ILE A 140 5.43 7.61 -16.77
CA ILE A 140 5.92 6.23 -16.78
C ILE A 140 5.57 5.58 -15.43
N TYR A 141 4.77 4.52 -15.47
CA TYR A 141 4.28 3.86 -14.26
C TYR A 141 4.84 2.44 -14.14
N HIS A 142 5.45 2.14 -13.01
CA HIS A 142 6.02 0.84 -12.68
C HIS A 142 5.23 0.20 -11.54
N GLU A 143 4.97 -1.08 -11.66
CA GLU A 143 4.41 -1.92 -10.60
C GLU A 143 5.33 -3.10 -10.38
N ILE A 144 5.72 -3.33 -9.13
CA ILE A 144 6.57 -4.45 -8.76
C ILE A 144 5.80 -5.31 -7.76
N ASP A 145 5.61 -6.59 -8.07
CA ASP A 145 4.97 -7.54 -7.17
C ASP A 145 5.42 -8.97 -7.48
N PHE A 146 5.10 -9.91 -6.60
CA PHE A 146 5.37 -11.32 -6.81
C PHE A 146 4.76 -11.81 -8.13
N PRO A 147 5.44 -12.73 -8.85
CA PRO A 147 4.93 -13.32 -10.09
C PRO A 147 3.51 -13.89 -10.02
N THR A 148 3.10 -14.38 -8.84
CA THR A 148 1.73 -14.89 -8.60
C THR A 148 0.68 -13.79 -8.71
N ASN A 149 0.97 -12.59 -8.21
CA ASN A 149 0.07 -11.45 -8.20
C ASN A 149 0.07 -10.77 -9.56
N THR A 150 1.26 -10.49 -10.11
CA THR A 150 1.37 -9.87 -11.44
C THR A 150 0.78 -10.74 -12.53
N GLY A 151 0.95 -12.07 -12.45
CA GLY A 151 0.34 -12.99 -13.41
C GLY A 151 -1.19 -12.97 -13.38
N THR A 152 -1.78 -12.88 -12.19
CA THR A 152 -3.24 -12.72 -12.03
C THR A 152 -3.70 -11.38 -12.61
N LYS A 153 -2.96 -10.30 -12.37
CA LYS A 153 -3.25 -8.96 -12.90
C LYS A 153 -3.19 -8.93 -14.43
N ILE A 154 -2.14 -9.48 -15.02
CA ILE A 154 -1.98 -9.54 -16.48
C ILE A 154 -3.09 -10.38 -17.12
N ALA A 155 -3.43 -11.52 -16.52
CA ALA A 155 -4.55 -12.34 -17.00
C ALA A 155 -5.88 -11.57 -16.99
N ALA A 156 -6.12 -10.71 -15.99
CA ALA A 156 -7.28 -9.83 -15.96
C ALA A 156 -7.20 -8.76 -17.07
N ILE A 157 -6.04 -8.12 -17.26
CA ILE A 157 -5.81 -7.14 -18.32
C ILE A 157 -6.11 -7.74 -19.69
N GLN A 158 -5.56 -8.92 -20.00
CA GLN A 158 -5.75 -9.60 -21.29
C GLN A 158 -7.22 -9.95 -21.57
N LYS A 159 -8.00 -10.26 -20.53
CA LYS A 159 -9.41 -10.67 -20.67
C LYS A 159 -10.37 -9.49 -20.81
N GLN A 160 -10.02 -8.32 -20.28
CA GLN A 160 -10.96 -7.20 -20.12
C GLN A 160 -10.68 -6.08 -21.14
N PRO A 161 -11.61 -5.81 -22.09
CA PRO A 161 -11.44 -4.74 -23.06
C PRO A 161 -11.25 -3.35 -22.46
N LEU A 162 -11.82 -3.09 -21.29
CA LEU A 162 -11.64 -1.83 -20.58
C LEU A 162 -10.19 -1.62 -20.09
N LEU A 163 -9.42 -2.69 -19.94
CA LEU A 163 -8.03 -2.65 -19.49
C LEU A 163 -7.06 -2.67 -20.67
N TYR A 164 -7.08 -3.70 -21.52
CA TYR A 164 -6.06 -3.82 -22.57
C TYR A 164 -6.16 -2.71 -23.64
N ARG A 165 -7.32 -2.06 -23.81
CA ARG A 165 -7.45 -0.89 -24.72
C ARG A 165 -6.78 0.37 -24.18
N LYS A 166 -6.42 0.41 -22.90
CA LYS A 166 -5.64 1.51 -22.29
C LYS A 166 -4.14 1.35 -22.52
N LEU A 167 -3.71 0.23 -23.08
CA LEU A 167 -2.31 -0.11 -23.26
C LEU A 167 -1.91 0.02 -24.72
N PRO A 168 -0.66 0.40 -25.04
CA PRO A 168 -0.17 0.49 -26.42
C PRO A 168 -0.27 -0.85 -27.17
N HIS A 169 -0.09 -1.96 -26.44
CA HIS A 169 -0.26 -3.31 -26.96
C HIS A 169 -0.73 -4.24 -25.84
N ILE A 170 -1.45 -5.30 -26.24
CA ILE A 170 -1.91 -6.34 -25.31
C ILE A 170 -0.69 -7.09 -24.75
N PRO A 171 -0.66 -7.42 -23.44
CA PRO A 171 0.43 -8.23 -22.88
C PRO A 171 0.57 -9.58 -23.59
N SER A 172 1.76 -9.90 -24.05
CA SER A 172 2.10 -11.19 -24.70
C SER A 172 2.68 -12.22 -23.71
N THR A 173 3.30 -11.73 -22.64
CA THR A 173 3.87 -12.50 -21.54
C THR A 173 2.85 -12.75 -20.42
N SER A 174 3.09 -13.76 -19.58
CA SER A 174 2.14 -14.18 -18.55
C SER A 174 2.26 -13.43 -17.23
N THR A 175 3.46 -12.99 -16.83
CA THR A 175 3.72 -12.43 -15.49
C THR A 175 4.32 -11.03 -15.48
N SER A 176 5.00 -10.61 -16.54
CA SER A 176 5.54 -9.26 -16.68
C SER A 176 4.93 -8.56 -17.89
N TYR A 177 4.97 -7.23 -17.92
CA TYR A 177 4.54 -6.41 -19.05
C TYR A 177 5.41 -5.17 -19.12
N HIS A 178 5.84 -4.76 -20.31
CA HIS A 178 6.68 -3.57 -20.46
C HIS A 178 6.21 -2.75 -21.66
N SER A 179 6.10 -1.45 -21.46
CA SER A 179 5.75 -0.47 -22.49
C SER A 179 6.32 0.90 -22.09
N GLU A 180 6.22 1.87 -23.00
CA GLU A 180 6.67 3.25 -22.77
C GLU A 180 5.95 3.97 -21.62
N THR A 181 4.73 3.56 -21.24
CA THR A 181 3.93 4.20 -20.18
C THR A 181 3.63 3.31 -18.98
N TYR A 182 3.60 1.98 -19.14
CA TYR A 182 3.22 1.04 -18.08
C TYR A 182 4.09 -0.21 -18.06
N ASN A 183 4.65 -0.50 -16.89
CA ASN A 183 5.60 -1.56 -16.67
C ASN A 183 5.21 -2.38 -15.43
N ILE A 184 4.91 -3.66 -15.60
CA ILE A 184 4.63 -4.63 -14.54
C ILE A 184 5.83 -5.58 -14.44
N HIS A 185 6.49 -5.59 -13.30
CA HIS A 185 7.69 -6.39 -13.02
C HIS A 185 7.32 -7.54 -12.07
N ALA A 186 7.39 -8.78 -12.57
CA ALA A 186 7.22 -9.99 -11.76
C ALA A 186 8.47 -10.26 -10.91
N LEU A 187 8.63 -9.53 -9.81
CA LEU A 187 9.81 -9.59 -8.96
C LEU A 187 9.42 -9.69 -7.49
N ASP A 188 10.14 -10.53 -6.77
CA ASP A 188 10.19 -10.46 -5.32
C ASP A 188 11.03 -9.25 -4.92
N LEU A 189 10.46 -8.26 -4.21
CA LEU A 189 11.17 -7.05 -3.79
C LEU A 189 12.47 -7.34 -3.04
N ARG A 190 12.60 -8.51 -2.38
CA ARG A 190 13.82 -8.91 -1.67
C ARG A 190 15.02 -9.09 -2.61
N THR A 191 14.80 -9.29 -3.91
CA THR A 191 15.88 -9.36 -4.91
C THR A 191 16.46 -7.98 -5.26
N LEU A 192 15.82 -6.89 -4.85
CA LEU A 192 16.34 -5.52 -4.98
C LEU A 192 17.36 -5.19 -3.88
N VAL A 193 17.64 -6.11 -2.95
CA VAL A 193 18.72 -5.95 -1.97
C VAL A 193 20.04 -6.19 -2.68
N ALA A 194 20.91 -5.17 -2.70
CA ALA A 194 22.30 -5.35 -3.13
C ALA A 194 22.97 -6.39 -2.21
N SER A 195 23.34 -7.55 -2.77
CA SER A 195 24.05 -8.60 -2.04
C SER A 195 25.56 -8.37 -2.13
N SER A 196 26.31 -8.95 -1.19
CA SER A 196 27.77 -9.02 -1.24
C SER A 196 28.29 -10.03 -2.27
N ASP A 197 27.42 -10.89 -2.81
CA ASP A 197 27.78 -12.16 -3.44
C ASP A 197 27.67 -12.12 -4.99
N ASP A 198 28.06 -11.00 -5.61
CA ASP A 198 28.12 -10.81 -7.09
C ASP A 198 26.81 -11.02 -7.89
N THR A 199 25.67 -11.33 -7.26
CA THR A 199 24.38 -11.41 -7.96
C THR A 199 23.96 -10.01 -8.41
N PRO A 200 23.84 -9.73 -9.72
CA PRO A 200 23.42 -8.42 -10.19
C PRO A 200 21.98 -8.14 -9.76
N LEU A 201 21.71 -6.88 -9.43
CA LEU A 201 20.35 -6.40 -9.22
C LEU A 201 19.53 -6.61 -10.50
N PRO A 202 18.24 -6.98 -10.38
CA PRO A 202 17.41 -7.22 -11.55
C PRO A 202 17.21 -5.95 -12.36
N GLU A 203 17.15 -6.05 -13.68
CA GLU A 203 16.82 -4.91 -14.53
C GLU A 203 15.36 -4.48 -14.32
N LEU A 204 15.13 -3.16 -14.36
CA LEU A 204 13.79 -2.57 -14.37
C LEU A 204 13.61 -1.83 -15.70
N PRO A 205 13.17 -2.51 -16.78
CA PRO A 205 13.01 -1.90 -18.09
C PRO A 205 12.17 -0.63 -18.05
N ASN A 206 12.57 0.35 -18.85
CA ASN A 206 11.95 1.67 -19.00
C ASN A 206 12.01 2.58 -17.76
N LEU A 207 12.68 2.17 -16.68
CA LEU A 207 12.92 3.03 -15.52
C LEU A 207 13.98 4.06 -15.91
N ASP A 208 13.63 5.34 -15.91
CA ASP A 208 14.54 6.43 -16.24
C ASP A 208 15.28 6.90 -14.97
N PRO A 209 16.62 6.80 -14.91
CA PRO A 209 17.40 7.20 -13.75
C PRO A 209 17.39 8.72 -13.50
N ASN A 210 17.03 9.55 -14.49
CA ASN A 210 17.06 11.00 -14.43
C ASN A 210 15.67 11.64 -14.23
N MET A 211 14.61 10.81 -14.17
CA MET A 211 13.24 11.30 -14.06
C MET A 211 12.79 11.41 -12.60
N PRO A 212 12.12 12.50 -12.20
CA PRO A 212 11.56 12.59 -10.86
C PRO A 212 10.66 11.39 -10.55
N THR A 213 10.98 10.68 -9.47
CA THR A 213 10.41 9.35 -9.19
C THR A 213 9.71 9.30 -7.85
N LEU A 214 8.42 9.00 -7.87
CA LEU A 214 7.61 8.74 -6.68
C LEU A 214 7.49 7.23 -6.44
N PHE A 215 8.10 6.75 -5.35
CA PHE A 215 7.91 5.40 -4.85
C PHE A 215 6.69 5.35 -3.93
N LEU A 216 5.82 4.36 -4.14
CA LEU A 216 4.65 4.10 -3.31
C LEU A 216 4.82 2.76 -2.61
N SER A 217 4.57 2.71 -1.31
CA SER A 217 4.36 1.47 -0.59
C SER A 217 3.07 1.55 0.21
N GLU A 218 2.04 0.91 -0.31
CA GLU A 218 0.72 0.91 0.27
C GLU A 218 0.44 -0.44 0.94
N MET A 219 0.75 -0.58 2.24
CA MET A 219 0.73 -1.86 2.96
C MET A 219 1.61 -2.94 2.30
N CYS A 220 2.81 -2.59 1.81
CA CYS A 220 3.73 -3.57 1.22
C CYS A 220 5.02 -3.75 2.03
N LEU A 221 5.83 -2.69 2.18
CA LEU A 221 7.14 -2.78 2.86
C LEU A 221 6.98 -3.19 4.33
N ALA A 222 5.79 -2.99 4.90
CA ALA A 222 5.46 -3.41 6.25
C ALA A 222 5.61 -4.92 6.50
N TYR A 223 5.56 -5.76 5.46
CA TYR A 223 5.75 -7.21 5.59
C TYR A 223 7.21 -7.65 5.66
N LEU A 224 8.16 -6.75 5.35
CA LEU A 224 9.58 -7.06 5.26
C LEU A 224 10.33 -6.64 6.51
N GLN A 225 11.51 -7.24 6.74
CA GLN A 225 12.38 -6.85 7.84
C GLN A 225 12.91 -5.42 7.64
N PRO A 226 13.05 -4.59 8.69
CA PRO A 226 13.49 -3.20 8.56
C PRO A 226 14.82 -3.05 7.82
N SER A 227 15.79 -3.96 8.06
CA SER A 227 17.08 -3.98 7.37
C SER A 227 16.94 -4.29 5.88
N THR A 228 16.09 -5.26 5.52
CA THR A 228 15.76 -5.57 4.13
C THR A 228 15.13 -4.36 3.43
N VAL A 229 14.18 -3.67 4.09
CA VAL A 229 13.56 -2.47 3.54
C VAL A 229 14.59 -1.36 3.32
N GLN A 230 15.48 -1.11 4.30
CA GLN A 230 16.58 -0.15 4.14
C GLN A 230 17.41 -0.45 2.89
N SER A 231 17.80 -1.71 2.68
CA SER A 231 18.60 -2.09 1.52
C SER A 231 17.84 -1.93 0.20
N ILE A 232 16.54 -2.28 0.16
CA ILE A 232 15.70 -2.08 -1.04
C ILE A 232 15.63 -0.59 -1.39
N ILE A 233 15.29 0.26 -0.42
CA ILE A 233 15.19 1.71 -0.64
C ILE A 233 16.55 2.30 -1.04
N SER A 234 17.63 1.85 -0.41
CA SER A 234 18.99 2.25 -0.79
C SER A 234 19.31 1.90 -2.24
N SER A 235 19.03 0.66 -2.69
CA SER A 235 19.23 0.26 -4.09
C SER A 235 18.40 1.11 -5.05
N LEU A 236 17.10 1.31 -4.76
CA LEU A 236 16.22 2.15 -5.58
C LEU A 236 16.76 3.57 -5.74
N LEU A 237 17.29 4.14 -4.65
CA LEU A 237 17.78 5.52 -4.62
C LEU A 237 19.20 5.69 -5.17
N THR A 238 20.05 4.65 -5.13
CA THR A 238 21.49 4.80 -5.45
C THR A 238 21.97 3.99 -6.64
N HIS A 239 21.29 2.88 -6.97
CA HIS A 239 21.61 2.06 -8.13
C HIS A 239 20.72 2.41 -9.33
N TYR A 240 19.41 2.54 -9.11
CA TYR A 240 18.43 2.72 -10.18
C TYR A 240 18.17 4.17 -10.57
N LEU A 241 18.44 5.12 -9.66
CA LEU A 241 18.28 6.55 -9.90
C LEU A 241 19.61 7.26 -9.76
N ASP A 242 19.80 8.30 -10.58
CA ASP A 242 20.91 9.22 -10.37
C ASP A 242 20.76 9.91 -8.99
N PRO A 243 21.85 10.06 -8.21
CA PRO A 243 21.78 10.70 -6.90
C PRO A 243 21.22 12.12 -6.90
N ALA A 244 21.33 12.86 -8.00
CA ALA A 244 20.78 14.20 -8.16
C ALA A 244 19.30 14.20 -8.57
N THR A 245 18.76 13.06 -8.98
CA THR A 245 17.35 12.94 -9.38
C THR A 245 16.42 13.09 -8.17
N PRO A 246 15.43 14.01 -8.24
CA PRO A 246 14.40 14.12 -7.21
C PRO A 246 13.69 12.78 -7.03
N ALA A 247 13.60 12.30 -5.80
CA ALA A 247 12.93 11.06 -5.49
C ALA A 247 12.15 11.18 -4.19
N SER A 248 11.03 10.46 -4.10
CA SER A 248 10.21 10.45 -2.92
C SER A 248 9.67 9.07 -2.60
N LEU A 249 9.38 8.82 -1.33
CA LEU A 249 8.68 7.65 -0.85
C LEU A 249 7.42 8.06 -0.09
N VAL A 250 6.29 7.45 -0.45
CA VAL A 250 5.03 7.53 0.31
C VAL A 250 4.71 6.15 0.86
N LEU A 251 4.51 6.07 2.16
CA LEU A 251 4.19 4.87 2.93
C LEU A 251 2.78 4.98 3.50
N TYR A 252 1.98 3.92 3.35
CA TYR A 252 0.78 3.70 4.16
C TYR A 252 0.96 2.42 4.97
N GLU A 253 1.12 2.55 6.28
CA GLU A 253 1.44 1.45 7.21
C GLU A 253 0.68 1.65 8.54
N PRO A 254 0.46 0.57 9.33
CA PRO A 254 -0.09 0.71 10.67
C PRO A 254 0.95 1.28 11.65
N ILE A 255 0.46 1.86 12.74
CA ILE A 255 1.24 2.38 13.88
C ILE A 255 0.57 1.99 15.20
N LEU A 256 1.19 2.38 16.32
CA LEU A 256 0.71 2.21 17.69
C LEU A 256 0.47 0.74 18.07
N PRO A 257 1.48 -0.16 17.95
CA PRO A 257 1.30 -1.60 18.19
C PRO A 257 1.03 -1.96 19.65
N GLN A 258 1.39 -1.06 20.57
CA GLN A 258 1.45 -1.39 22.00
C GLN A 258 0.15 -1.15 22.74
N ASP A 259 -0.78 -0.37 22.20
CA ASP A 259 -2.05 -0.12 22.89
C ASP A 259 -3.02 -1.32 22.75
N ALA A 260 -4.23 -1.20 23.30
CA ALA A 260 -5.15 -2.33 23.29
C ALA A 260 -5.71 -2.67 21.89
N PHE A 261 -5.85 -1.67 21.01
CA PHE A 261 -6.27 -1.88 19.63
C PHE A 261 -5.12 -2.51 18.84
N GLY A 262 -3.92 -1.92 18.91
CA GLY A 262 -2.71 -2.40 18.25
C GLY A 262 -2.38 -3.85 18.59
N ARG A 263 -2.44 -4.22 19.88
CA ARG A 263 -2.21 -5.62 20.32
C ARG A 263 -3.24 -6.57 19.73
N THR A 264 -4.51 -6.17 19.67
CA THR A 264 -5.57 -7.00 19.07
C THR A 264 -5.38 -7.14 17.56
N MET A 265 -5.05 -6.04 16.87
CA MET A 265 -4.72 -6.04 15.43
C MET A 265 -3.58 -7.00 15.14
N ILE A 266 -2.46 -6.91 15.87
CA ILE A 266 -1.31 -7.81 15.71
C ILE A 266 -1.70 -9.27 15.97
N SER A 267 -2.44 -9.53 17.05
CA SER A 267 -2.90 -10.89 17.37
C SER A 267 -3.75 -11.48 16.23
N ASN A 268 -4.66 -10.70 15.65
CA ASN A 268 -5.49 -11.16 14.53
C ASN A 268 -4.65 -11.44 13.27
N LEU A 269 -3.69 -10.58 12.93
CA LEU A 269 -2.79 -10.80 11.80
C LEU A 269 -1.95 -12.08 11.98
N GLN A 270 -1.43 -12.31 13.19
CA GLN A 270 -0.67 -13.51 13.52
C GLN A 270 -1.48 -14.79 13.33
N THR A 271 -2.79 -14.80 13.60
CA THR A 271 -3.66 -15.98 13.33
C THR A 271 -3.72 -16.36 11.86
N ARG A 272 -3.36 -15.44 10.96
CA ARG A 272 -3.30 -15.61 9.50
C ARG A 272 -1.86 -15.78 8.98
N ASN A 273 -0.88 -15.97 9.87
CA ASN A 273 0.56 -15.97 9.57
C ASN A 273 1.09 -14.65 8.99
N ILE A 274 0.39 -13.53 9.20
CA ILE A 274 0.82 -12.21 8.76
C ILE A 274 1.62 -11.55 9.89
N HIS A 275 2.81 -11.05 9.56
CA HIS A 275 3.71 -10.38 10.48
C HIS A 275 4.09 -9.03 9.89
N LEU A 276 4.22 -8.01 10.73
CA LEU A 276 4.56 -6.65 10.34
C LEU A 276 5.82 -6.18 11.07
N PRO A 277 7.04 -6.55 10.60
CA PRO A 277 8.26 -6.20 11.31
C PRO A 277 8.49 -4.69 11.44
N THR A 278 8.10 -3.89 10.43
CA THR A 278 8.26 -2.43 10.48
C THR A 278 7.37 -1.77 11.52
N LEU A 279 6.17 -2.31 11.79
CA LEU A 279 5.26 -1.81 12.82
C LEU A 279 5.91 -1.89 14.22
N THR A 280 6.69 -2.94 14.48
CA THR A 280 7.43 -3.07 15.75
C THR A 280 8.64 -2.14 15.81
N ALA A 281 9.31 -1.92 14.68
CA ALA A 281 10.52 -1.10 14.61
C ALA A 281 10.24 0.41 14.58
N TYR A 282 9.10 0.81 14.01
CA TYR A 282 8.68 2.19 13.82
C TYR A 282 7.25 2.40 14.34
N PRO A 283 7.05 2.27 15.67
CA PRO A 283 5.71 2.22 16.26
C PRO A 283 4.95 3.54 16.21
N GLU A 284 5.62 4.68 16.11
CA GLU A 284 4.99 6.00 16.18
C GLU A 284 5.31 6.88 14.96
N LEU A 285 4.57 7.99 14.81
CA LEU A 285 4.80 8.95 13.71
C LEU A 285 6.21 9.55 13.74
N GLY A 286 6.78 9.75 14.94
CA GLY A 286 8.17 10.19 15.11
C GLY A 286 9.17 9.19 14.53
N ASP A 287 8.94 7.90 14.76
CA ASP A 287 9.80 6.85 14.22
C ASP A 287 9.69 6.72 12.69
N GLN A 288 8.48 6.93 12.13
CA GLN A 288 8.30 6.94 10.68
C GLN A 288 9.03 8.11 10.01
N ARG A 289 9.08 9.29 10.65
CA ARG A 289 9.92 10.41 10.17
C ARG A 289 11.40 10.07 10.25
N ALA A 290 11.86 9.56 11.39
CA ALA A 290 13.25 9.18 11.57
C ALA A 290 13.67 8.09 10.55
N ARG A 291 12.77 7.14 10.26
CA ARG A 291 12.94 6.13 9.21
C ARG A 291 13.14 6.75 7.84
N LEU A 292 12.28 7.69 7.43
CA LEU A 292 12.42 8.38 6.14
C LEU A 292 13.71 9.19 6.06
N GLN A 293 14.08 9.89 7.13
CA GLN A 293 15.37 10.59 7.22
C GLN A 293 16.55 9.61 7.07
N GLY A 294 16.48 8.43 7.69
CA GLY A 294 17.45 7.36 7.55
C GLY A 294 17.56 6.76 6.14
N TYR A 295 16.56 6.99 5.27
CA TYR A 295 16.64 6.67 3.84
C TYR A 295 17.26 7.80 2.99
N GLY A 296 17.67 8.91 3.60
CA GLY A 296 18.24 10.08 2.92
C GLY A 296 17.21 11.15 2.56
N PHE A 297 15.98 11.08 3.08
CA PHE A 297 14.96 12.11 2.92
C PHE A 297 15.06 13.19 4.01
N GLU A 298 16.24 13.79 4.15
CA GLU A 298 16.57 14.66 5.30
C GLU A 298 15.80 15.99 5.29
N LYS A 299 15.60 16.57 4.11
CA LYS A 299 14.95 17.89 3.95
C LYS A 299 13.42 17.83 3.97
N GLY A 300 12.86 16.64 3.82
CA GLY A 300 11.42 16.43 3.82
C GLY A 300 11.10 15.03 4.31
N ALA A 301 10.62 14.94 5.56
CA ALA A 301 10.15 13.72 6.18
C ALA A 301 8.97 14.05 7.09
N MET A 302 7.77 13.75 6.60
CA MET A 302 6.51 14.12 7.22
C MET A 302 5.68 12.87 7.51
N ALA A 303 4.79 12.95 8.49
CA ALA A 303 3.86 11.89 8.80
C ALA A 303 2.56 12.43 9.40
N ALA A 304 1.46 11.74 9.12
CA ALA A 304 0.16 12.02 9.73
C ALA A 304 -0.59 10.70 9.94
N ASP A 305 -1.28 10.57 11.07
CA ASP A 305 -2.24 9.48 11.22
C ASP A 305 -3.46 9.73 10.32
N THR A 306 -4.18 8.66 9.98
CA THR A 306 -5.33 8.79 9.08
C THR A 306 -6.51 9.52 9.71
N ASN A 307 -6.51 9.74 11.03
CA ASN A 307 -7.54 10.54 11.69
C ASN A 307 -7.30 12.04 11.44
N LEU A 308 -6.06 12.51 11.52
CA LEU A 308 -5.70 13.87 11.11
C LEU A 308 -5.97 14.08 9.62
N ILE A 309 -5.64 13.11 8.78
CA ILE A 309 -5.90 13.16 7.34
C ILE A 309 -7.40 13.30 7.07
N TRP A 310 -8.24 12.46 7.69
CA TRP A 310 -9.69 12.59 7.58
C TRP A 310 -10.16 14.00 7.97
N ARG A 311 -9.61 14.54 9.06
CA ARG A 311 -10.00 15.87 9.56
C ARG A 311 -9.51 17.03 8.69
N GLN A 312 -8.30 16.97 8.14
CA GLN A 312 -7.60 18.13 7.56
C GLN A 312 -7.39 18.04 6.05
N TRP A 313 -7.37 16.84 5.46
CA TRP A 313 -7.11 16.66 4.02
C TRP A 313 -8.40 16.43 3.22
N VAL A 314 -9.42 15.83 3.85
CA VAL A 314 -10.73 15.62 3.24
C VAL A 314 -11.59 16.85 3.47
N SER A 315 -12.22 17.37 2.41
CA SER A 315 -13.07 18.57 2.51
C SER A 315 -14.38 18.28 3.25
N GLU A 316 -15.02 19.32 3.79
CA GLU A 316 -16.32 19.16 4.46
C GLU A 316 -17.38 18.60 3.51
N GLU A 317 -17.36 18.99 2.24
CA GLU A 317 -18.30 18.47 1.23
C GLU A 317 -18.13 16.96 1.02
N GLU A 318 -16.89 16.47 0.96
CA GLU A 318 -16.62 15.04 0.86
C GLU A 318 -16.97 14.29 2.16
N LYS A 319 -16.76 14.90 3.34
CA LYS A 319 -17.19 14.33 4.62
C LYS A 319 -18.71 14.16 4.67
N ASP A 320 -19.46 15.19 4.26
CA ASP A 320 -20.92 15.16 4.19
C ASP A 320 -21.40 14.10 3.19
N ARG A 321 -20.77 14.03 2.01
CA ARG A 321 -21.07 13.01 1.00
C ARG A 321 -20.87 11.61 1.54
N VAL A 322 -19.72 11.34 2.17
CA VAL A 322 -19.37 10.04 2.76
C VAL A 322 -20.30 9.69 3.92
N ALA A 323 -20.66 10.65 4.77
CA ALA A 323 -21.61 10.46 5.86
C ALA A 323 -23.00 10.05 5.36
N GLY A 324 -23.41 10.53 4.18
CA GLY A 324 -24.68 10.17 3.54
C GLY A 324 -24.74 8.77 2.92
N LEU A 325 -23.60 8.07 2.75
CA LEU A 325 -23.58 6.74 2.11
C LEU A 325 -24.02 5.61 3.05
N GLU A 326 -23.51 5.63 4.27
CA GLU A 326 -23.80 4.62 5.28
C GLU A 326 -23.84 5.25 6.68
N PHE A 327 -24.83 4.82 7.46
CA PHE A 327 -24.93 5.16 8.88
C PHE A 327 -23.76 4.53 9.67
N LEU A 328 -23.19 5.31 10.57
CA LEU A 328 -22.17 4.89 11.53
C LEU A 328 -22.47 5.55 12.86
N ASP A 329 -22.85 4.75 13.85
CA ASP A 329 -23.10 5.15 15.24
C ASP A 329 -21.83 5.19 16.08
N GLU A 330 -20.90 4.26 15.86
CA GLU A 330 -19.64 4.14 16.61
C GLU A 330 -18.52 5.00 16.00
N LEU A 331 -18.62 6.32 16.14
CA LEU A 331 -17.59 7.25 15.62
C LEU A 331 -16.26 7.10 16.36
N GLU A 332 -16.29 6.72 17.64
CA GLU A 332 -15.10 6.48 18.46
C GLU A 332 -14.29 5.29 17.94
N GLU A 333 -14.96 4.25 17.43
CA GLU A 333 -14.29 3.09 16.81
C GLU A 333 -13.61 3.46 15.50
N LEU A 334 -14.25 4.32 14.69
CA LEU A 334 -13.63 4.86 13.49
C LEU A 334 -12.41 5.72 13.84
N GLU A 335 -12.53 6.63 14.80
CA GLU A 335 -11.39 7.45 15.25
C GLU A 335 -10.24 6.56 15.75
N LEU A 336 -10.55 5.53 16.53
CA LEU A 336 -9.56 4.56 17.00
C LEU A 336 -8.88 3.86 15.83
N LEU A 337 -9.63 3.33 14.86
CA LEU A 337 -9.07 2.72 13.66
C LEU A 337 -8.17 3.69 12.89
N LEU A 338 -8.62 4.91 12.67
CA LEU A 338 -7.90 5.90 11.86
C LEU A 338 -6.60 6.38 12.54
N LYS A 339 -6.53 6.41 13.88
CA LYS A 339 -5.29 6.70 14.61
C LYS A 339 -4.22 5.62 14.48
N HIS A 340 -4.61 4.39 14.10
CA HIS A 340 -3.72 3.23 14.02
C HIS A 340 -3.12 2.97 12.64
N TYR A 341 -3.37 3.86 11.68
CA TYR A 341 -2.73 3.86 10.38
C TYR A 341 -2.20 5.26 10.09
N CYS A 342 -1.08 5.34 9.38
CA CYS A 342 -0.49 6.60 8.99
C CYS A 342 -0.14 6.66 7.52
N ILE A 343 -0.06 7.88 6.99
CA ILE A 343 0.73 8.18 5.80
C ILE A 343 2.04 8.83 6.27
N ALA A 344 3.16 8.27 5.86
CA ALA A 344 4.47 8.89 6.01
C ALA A 344 5.03 9.16 4.61
N TRP A 345 5.50 10.37 4.36
CA TRP A 345 6.05 10.74 3.07
C TRP A 345 7.32 11.56 3.24
N GLY A 346 8.31 11.28 2.40
CA GLY A 346 9.57 11.99 2.42
C GLY A 346 10.18 12.08 1.04
N TRP A 347 11.03 13.07 0.83
CA TRP A 347 11.66 13.32 -0.46
C TRP A 347 13.12 13.75 -0.30
N ARG A 348 13.90 13.45 -1.34
CA ARG A 348 15.23 14.00 -1.55
C ARG A 348 15.19 14.95 -2.73
N GLY A 349 15.85 16.07 -2.56
CA GLY A 349 15.86 17.20 -3.49
C GLY A 349 16.15 18.50 -2.71
N GLY A 350 16.35 19.61 -3.41
CA GLY A 350 16.54 20.92 -2.78
C GLY A 350 15.22 21.55 -2.33
N GLU A 351 15.27 22.71 -1.67
CA GLU A 351 14.06 23.45 -1.23
C GLU A 351 13.15 23.94 -2.38
N SER A 352 13.54 23.70 -3.64
CA SER A 352 12.83 24.04 -4.86
C SER A 352 12.73 22.84 -5.81
N ASP A 353 12.70 21.61 -5.27
CA ASP A 353 12.45 20.42 -6.07
C ASP A 353 10.94 20.14 -6.17
N VAL A 354 10.56 19.35 -7.18
CA VAL A 354 9.16 19.05 -7.52
C VAL A 354 8.34 18.49 -6.35
N PHE A 355 8.92 17.72 -5.43
CA PHE A 355 8.19 17.15 -4.29
C PHE A 355 7.99 18.18 -3.18
N SER A 356 9.00 19.00 -2.90
CA SER A 356 8.89 20.11 -1.95
C SER A 356 7.77 21.08 -2.35
N GLU A 357 7.68 21.41 -3.64
CA GLU A 357 6.62 22.28 -4.18
C GLU A 357 5.26 21.58 -4.20
N ALA A 358 5.21 20.32 -4.61
CA ALA A 358 3.97 19.55 -4.67
C ALA A 358 3.28 19.49 -3.29
N TRP A 359 4.06 19.35 -2.22
CA TRP A 359 3.54 19.05 -0.89
C TRP A 359 3.69 20.18 0.13
N VAL A 360 4.10 21.38 -0.30
CA VAL A 360 4.28 22.56 0.58
C VAL A 360 3.07 22.87 1.46
N ASN A 361 1.85 22.61 0.97
CA ASN A 361 0.59 22.87 1.67
C ASN A 361 -0.08 21.60 2.22
N VAL A 362 0.63 20.47 2.26
CA VAL A 362 0.09 19.22 2.80
C VAL A 362 0.33 19.21 4.31
N VAL A 363 -0.76 19.19 5.08
CA VAL A 363 -0.71 19.28 6.54
C VAL A 363 -0.14 18.00 7.13
N GLU A 364 0.95 18.10 7.89
CA GLU A 364 1.46 16.99 8.70
C GLU A 364 1.02 17.09 10.17
N GLN A 365 1.20 16.01 10.92
CA GLN A 365 0.91 15.99 12.35
C GLN A 365 2.16 16.36 13.15
N GLY A 366 2.23 17.57 13.72
CA GLY A 366 3.37 18.01 14.53
C GLY A 366 3.83 16.98 15.57
N GLY A 367 5.13 16.96 15.86
CA GLY A 367 5.68 16.13 16.94
C GLY A 367 5.14 16.60 18.28
N GLY A 368 4.49 15.69 19.01
CA GLY A 368 4.14 15.86 20.42
C GLY A 368 5.30 15.57 21.35
#